data_AF-A0A1Y2DZZ8-F1
#
_entry.id   AF-A0A1Y2DZZ8-F1
#
_cell.length_a   1.000
_cell.length_b   1.000
_cell.length_c   1.000
_cell.angle_alpha   90.00
_cell.angle_beta   90.00
_cell.angle_gamma   90.00
#
_symmetry.space_group_name_H-M   'P 1'
#
loop_
_entity.id
_entity.type
_entity.pdbx_description
1 polymer ?
#
loop_
_entity_poly.entity_id
_entity_poly.type
_entity_poly.pdbx_seq_one_letter_code
_entity_poly.pdbx_strand_id
1 'polypeptide(L)'
;MLSARWKRLSFDLQDCKQGHASACWGKFKIPKTLLVASQATQSSALLQLPNELLLLIFRYTRLVGDLALALTCKRLLVVSSMTAIRIPSAARHRAVPDLNCAGMLRLLRVMEPPKRPSRWALCCDCYRWRPKRQVYWKSALKKYAAESSSRLLKGYCHVVESWSRKSSPSYQCPECWCAERSRKYGHCISK
;
A
#
# COMPACT_ATOMS: atom_id res chain seq x y z
N MET A 1 5.53 -22.47 -11.07
CA MET A 1 5.39 -21.05 -11.49
C MET A 1 5.42 -20.01 -10.35
N LEU A 2 4.89 -20.30 -9.14
CA LEU A 2 4.93 -19.35 -7.99
C LEU A 2 6.36 -18.92 -7.61
N SER A 3 7.32 -19.83 -7.64
CA SER A 3 8.73 -19.60 -7.24
C SER A 3 9.40 -18.40 -7.94
N ALA A 4 9.20 -18.22 -9.24
CA ALA A 4 9.83 -17.12 -9.99
C ALA A 4 9.28 -15.73 -9.62
N ARG A 5 7.96 -15.64 -9.39
CA ARG A 5 7.29 -14.38 -9.00
C ARG A 5 7.75 -13.91 -7.63
N TRP A 6 7.89 -14.84 -6.67
CA TRP A 6 8.36 -14.56 -5.32
C TRP A 6 9.86 -14.24 -5.25
N LYS A 7 10.70 -14.97 -6.00
CA LYS A 7 12.15 -14.64 -6.11
C LYS A 7 12.35 -13.23 -6.65
N ARG A 8 11.62 -12.87 -7.70
CA ARG A 8 11.74 -11.57 -8.34
C ARG A 8 11.12 -10.44 -7.52
N LEU A 9 10.14 -10.71 -6.66
CA LEU A 9 9.63 -9.75 -5.66
C LEU A 9 10.66 -9.51 -4.54
N SER A 10 11.32 -10.57 -4.08
CA SER A 10 12.39 -10.49 -3.07
C SER A 10 13.55 -9.60 -3.54
N PHE A 11 13.96 -9.76 -4.80
CA PHE A 11 15.00 -8.92 -5.41
C PHE A 11 14.60 -7.43 -5.43
N ASP A 12 13.46 -7.08 -6.04
CA ASP A 12 13.02 -5.69 -6.16
C ASP A 12 12.79 -4.99 -4.81
N LEU A 13 12.43 -5.74 -3.77
CA LEU A 13 12.28 -5.19 -2.42
C LEU A 13 13.60 -5.00 -1.69
N GLN A 14 14.60 -5.84 -1.97
CA GLN A 14 15.96 -5.60 -1.48
C GLN A 14 16.60 -4.43 -2.19
N ASP A 15 16.45 -4.34 -3.51
CA ASP A 15 16.90 -3.21 -4.32
C ASP A 15 16.28 -1.91 -3.80
N CYS A 16 14.96 -1.87 -3.61
CA CYS A 16 14.29 -0.70 -3.03
C CYS A 16 14.70 -0.43 -1.56
N LYS A 17 15.18 -1.43 -0.81
CA LYS A 17 15.73 -1.23 0.55
C LYS A 17 17.13 -0.61 0.53
N GLN A 18 17.92 -0.92 -0.50
CA GLN A 18 19.27 -0.38 -0.68
C GLN A 18 19.24 1.01 -1.32
N GLY A 19 18.35 1.24 -2.28
CA GLY A 19 18.26 2.50 -3.04
C GLY A 19 17.47 3.63 -2.37
N HIS A 20 16.69 3.34 -1.32
CA HIS A 20 15.89 4.38 -0.64
C HIS A 20 16.20 4.49 0.86
N ALA A 21 16.11 5.72 1.35
CA ALA A 21 16.29 6.03 2.77
C ALA A 21 15.35 5.21 3.66
N SER A 22 15.79 4.92 4.89
CA SER A 22 15.00 4.21 5.90
C SER A 22 13.66 4.89 6.19
N ALA A 23 13.58 6.21 5.96
CA ALA A 23 12.37 7.01 6.02
C ALA A 23 11.30 6.53 5.05
N CYS A 24 11.63 5.98 3.88
CA CYS A 24 10.66 5.49 2.89
C CYS A 24 9.90 4.23 3.36
N TRP A 25 10.33 3.62 4.47
CA TRP A 25 9.75 2.41 5.04
C TRP A 25 8.87 2.71 6.26
N GLY A 26 7.72 2.07 6.35
CA GLY A 26 6.77 2.18 7.47
C GLY A 26 6.53 0.85 8.18
N LYS A 27 5.95 0.91 9.37
CA LYS A 27 5.50 -0.29 10.10
C LYS A 27 4.23 -0.84 9.43
N PHE A 28 4.17 -2.16 9.24
CA PHE A 28 2.95 -2.85 8.83
C PHE A 28 1.86 -2.59 9.88
N LYS A 29 0.73 -2.02 9.46
CA LYS A 29 -0.38 -1.67 10.35
C LYS A 29 -1.48 -2.72 10.23
N ILE A 30 -1.77 -3.39 11.33
CA ILE A 30 -2.86 -4.38 11.42
C ILE A 30 -4.08 -3.67 12.03
N PRO A 31 -5.23 -3.63 11.34
CA PRO A 31 -6.47 -3.13 11.92
C PRO A 31 -6.82 -3.87 13.22
N LYS A 32 -7.13 -3.12 14.28
CA LYS A 32 -7.48 -3.70 15.60
C LYS A 32 -8.65 -4.68 15.52
N THR A 33 -9.60 -4.43 14.62
CA THR A 33 -10.75 -5.31 14.38
C THR A 33 -10.35 -6.72 13.95
N LEU A 34 -9.21 -6.88 13.27
CA LEU A 34 -8.69 -8.19 12.86
C LEU A 34 -7.99 -8.94 14.00
N LEU A 35 -7.59 -8.24 15.06
CA LEU A 35 -6.94 -8.82 16.24
C LEU A 35 -7.95 -9.35 17.27
N VAL A 36 -9.21 -8.90 17.22
CA VAL A 36 -10.24 -9.22 18.22
C VAL A 36 -11.08 -10.46 17.82
N ALA A 37 -11.14 -10.80 16.53
CA ALA A 37 -12.02 -11.86 16.07
C ALA A 37 -11.49 -13.27 16.44
N SER A 38 -12.24 -13.98 17.29
CA SER A 38 -11.99 -15.37 17.72
C SER A 38 -11.62 -16.29 16.55
N GLN A 39 -10.61 -17.14 16.76
CA GLN A 39 -10.18 -18.13 15.78
C GLN A 39 -10.83 -19.47 16.07
N ALA A 40 -11.43 -20.07 15.05
CA ALA A 40 -11.68 -21.51 15.05
C ALA A 40 -10.34 -22.25 15.17
N THR A 41 -10.32 -23.32 15.96
CA THR A 41 -9.14 -24.15 16.21
C THR A 41 -8.59 -24.68 14.89
N GLN A 42 -7.38 -24.25 14.51
CA GLN A 42 -6.72 -24.71 13.28
C GLN A 42 -5.75 -25.87 13.60
N SER A 43 -5.82 -26.94 12.84
CA SER A 43 -5.09 -28.21 13.05
C SER A 43 -3.62 -28.21 12.60
N SER A 44 -3.04 -27.06 12.26
CA SER A 44 -1.68 -26.99 11.71
C SER A 44 -0.61 -27.09 12.82
N ALA A 45 0.36 -27.99 12.65
CA ALA A 45 1.51 -28.14 13.56
C ALA A 45 2.32 -26.83 13.70
N LEU A 46 2.47 -26.05 12.62
CA LEU A 46 3.10 -24.73 12.66
C LEU A 46 2.37 -23.80 13.64
N LEU A 47 1.04 -23.86 13.63
CA LEU A 47 0.18 -23.07 14.51
C LEU A 47 0.07 -23.66 15.92
N GLN A 48 0.71 -24.78 16.24
CA GLN A 48 0.79 -25.28 17.62
C GLN A 48 2.07 -24.80 18.31
N LEU A 49 3.04 -24.29 17.55
CA LEU A 49 4.29 -23.80 18.10
C LEU A 49 4.07 -22.61 19.06
N PRO A 50 4.87 -22.52 20.14
CA PRO A 50 4.97 -21.33 20.97
C PRO A 50 5.30 -20.08 20.16
N ASN A 51 4.89 -18.92 20.67
CA ASN A 51 5.09 -17.65 19.98
C ASN A 51 6.58 -17.38 19.73
N GLU A 52 7.46 -17.78 20.63
CA GLU A 52 8.91 -17.63 20.53
C GLU A 52 9.47 -18.30 19.28
N LEU A 53 9.02 -19.53 18.99
CA LEU A 53 9.44 -20.27 17.80
C LEU A 53 8.85 -19.66 16.53
N LEU A 54 7.60 -19.19 16.58
CA LEU A 54 6.99 -18.48 15.46
C LEU A 54 7.74 -17.17 15.15
N LEU A 55 8.09 -16.39 16.18
CA LEU A 55 8.88 -15.17 16.05
C LEU A 55 10.28 -15.46 15.51
N LEU A 56 10.89 -16.59 15.90
CA LEU A 56 12.16 -17.04 15.35
C LEU A 56 12.02 -17.35 13.85
N ILE A 57 10.94 -18.02 13.42
CA ILE A 57 10.65 -18.25 12.01
C ILE A 57 10.50 -16.92 11.26
N PHE A 58 9.74 -15.97 11.80
CA PHE A 58 9.61 -14.61 11.24
C PHE A 58 10.96 -13.89 11.11
N ARG A 59 11.92 -14.15 12.00
CA ARG A 59 13.26 -13.54 11.93
C ARG A 59 14.11 -14.13 10.80
N TYR A 60 13.91 -15.41 10.47
CA TYR A 60 14.64 -16.08 9.38
C TYR A 60 13.98 -15.89 8.01
N THR A 61 12.72 -15.44 7.96
CA THR A 61 12.09 -15.06 6.71
C THR A 61 12.60 -13.70 6.21
N ARG A 62 12.64 -13.53 4.88
CA ARG A 62 12.92 -12.24 4.25
C ARG A 62 11.65 -11.39 4.31
N LEU A 63 11.76 -10.07 4.13
CA LEU A 63 10.64 -9.10 4.21
C LEU A 63 9.32 -9.54 3.51
N VAL A 64 9.45 -10.21 2.37
CA VAL A 64 8.32 -10.79 1.62
C VAL A 64 7.72 -12.02 2.31
N GLY A 65 8.59 -12.88 2.83
CA GLY A 65 8.23 -14.04 3.63
C GLY A 65 7.53 -13.64 4.92
N ASP A 66 7.98 -12.59 5.60
CA ASP A 66 7.34 -12.10 6.82
C ASP A 66 5.89 -11.68 6.53
N LEU A 67 5.68 -10.90 5.47
CA LEU A 67 4.34 -10.49 5.05
C LEU A 67 3.49 -11.67 4.59
N ALA A 68 4.04 -12.56 3.77
CA ALA A 68 3.32 -13.73 3.28
C ALA A 68 2.90 -14.63 4.45
N LEU A 69 3.81 -14.88 5.39
CA LEU A 69 3.56 -15.67 6.58
C LEU A 69 2.50 -15.02 7.48
N ALA A 70 2.63 -13.71 7.75
CA ALA A 70 1.66 -12.95 8.54
C ALA A 70 0.25 -12.99 7.92
N LEU A 71 0.15 -12.97 6.58
CA LEU A 71 -1.12 -12.95 5.87
C LEU A 71 -1.74 -14.34 5.63
N THR A 72 -1.07 -15.44 6.01
CA THR A 72 -1.63 -16.80 5.83
C THR A 72 -2.82 -17.08 6.73
N CYS A 73 -2.75 -16.68 8.01
CA CYS A 73 -3.83 -16.89 8.98
C CYS A 73 -3.80 -15.82 10.08
N LYS A 74 -4.92 -15.69 10.80
CA LYS A 74 -5.05 -14.70 11.89
C LYS A 74 -4.01 -14.91 13.01
N ARG A 75 -3.68 -16.16 13.39
CA ARG A 75 -2.70 -16.44 14.45
C ARG A 75 -1.34 -15.86 14.08
N LEU A 76 -0.88 -16.14 12.86
CA LEU A 76 0.38 -15.61 12.35
C LEU A 76 0.33 -14.10 12.16
N LEU A 77 -0.84 -13.54 11.81
CA LEU A 77 -1.03 -12.09 11.79
C LEU A 77 -0.88 -11.47 13.18
N VAL A 78 -1.47 -12.07 14.22
CA VAL A 78 -1.36 -11.63 15.62
C VAL A 78 0.10 -11.74 16.10
N VAL A 79 0.75 -12.88 15.89
CA VAL A 79 2.17 -13.06 16.25
C VAL A 79 3.05 -12.05 15.51
N SER A 80 2.78 -11.80 14.23
CA SER A 80 3.54 -10.82 13.46
C SER A 80 3.47 -9.41 14.04
N SER A 81 2.39 -9.06 14.74
CA SER A 81 2.23 -7.76 15.40
C SER A 81 3.21 -7.53 16.55
N MET A 82 3.75 -8.61 17.12
CA MET A 82 4.80 -8.59 18.14
C MET A 82 6.18 -8.26 17.53
N THR A 83 6.29 -8.29 16.20
CA THR A 83 7.49 -7.88 15.46
C THR A 83 7.25 -6.59 14.67
N ALA A 84 8.32 -5.87 14.36
CA ALA A 84 8.25 -4.71 13.49
C ALA A 84 8.45 -5.11 12.01
N ILE A 85 7.43 -5.68 11.37
CA ILE A 85 7.46 -5.87 9.90
C ILE A 85 7.51 -4.50 9.24
N ARG A 86 8.57 -4.24 8.47
CA ARG A 86 8.73 -3.01 7.70
C ARG A 86 8.22 -3.22 6.29
N ILE A 87 7.43 -2.27 5.80
CA ILE A 87 6.89 -2.27 4.44
C ILE A 87 7.26 -0.97 3.72
N PRO A 88 7.47 -0.98 2.40
CA PRO A 88 7.61 0.24 1.62
C PRO A 88 6.35 1.08 1.76
N SER A 89 6.51 2.35 2.16
CA SER A 89 5.40 3.30 2.21
C SER A 89 5.22 3.95 0.85
N ALA A 90 4.08 3.73 0.20
CA ALA A 90 3.86 4.28 -1.13
C ALA A 90 3.95 5.81 -1.18
N ALA A 91 3.32 6.50 -0.23
CA ALA A 91 3.36 7.95 -0.14
C ALA A 91 4.79 8.50 -0.01
N ARG A 92 5.65 7.81 0.75
CA ARG A 92 7.04 8.24 0.97
C ARG A 92 7.93 7.94 -0.23
N HIS A 93 7.70 6.84 -0.95
CA HIS A 93 8.41 6.54 -2.20
C HIS A 93 7.99 7.48 -3.34
N ARG A 94 6.72 7.91 -3.41
CA ARG A 94 6.27 8.93 -4.36
C ARG A 94 6.91 10.31 -4.15
N ALA A 95 7.39 10.61 -2.95
CA ALA A 95 8.04 11.88 -2.61
C ALA A 95 9.53 11.91 -2.98
N VAL A 96 10.12 10.76 -3.34
CA VAL A 96 11.51 10.68 -3.79
C VAL A 96 11.56 11.01 -5.30
N PRO A 97 12.52 11.83 -5.77
CA PRO A 97 12.65 12.20 -7.17
C PRO A 97 12.78 11.02 -8.13
N ASP A 98 13.42 9.93 -7.69
CA ASP A 98 13.55 8.68 -8.44
C ASP A 98 12.31 7.78 -8.25
N LEU A 99 11.25 8.09 -9.00
CA LEU A 99 9.95 7.42 -8.98
C LEU A 99 9.95 5.92 -9.38
N ASN A 100 11.11 5.35 -9.69
CA ASN A 100 11.26 3.98 -10.20
C ASN A 100 11.52 2.92 -9.11
N CYS A 101 10.94 3.04 -7.89
CA CYS A 101 10.99 1.91 -6.93
C CYS A 101 10.15 0.74 -7.45
N ALA A 102 10.82 -0.21 -8.12
CA ALA A 102 10.22 -1.44 -8.60
C ALA A 102 9.56 -2.24 -7.46
N GLY A 103 10.13 -2.22 -6.24
CA GLY A 103 9.61 -2.91 -5.05
C GLY A 103 8.19 -2.49 -4.65
N MET A 104 7.90 -1.18 -4.62
CA MET A 104 6.55 -0.67 -4.30
C MET A 104 5.55 -1.10 -5.37
N LEU A 105 5.91 -0.94 -6.65
CA LEU A 105 5.06 -1.31 -7.77
C LEU A 105 4.77 -2.80 -7.81
N ARG A 106 5.76 -3.62 -7.45
CA ARG A 106 5.62 -5.07 -7.33
C ARG A 106 4.67 -5.48 -6.23
N LEU A 107 4.77 -4.88 -5.04
CA LEU A 107 3.83 -5.16 -3.95
C LEU A 107 2.39 -4.88 -4.38
N LEU A 108 2.15 -3.74 -5.04
CA LEU A 108 0.84 -3.42 -5.59
C LEU A 108 0.38 -4.47 -6.62
N ARG A 109 1.27 -4.92 -7.53
CA ARG A 109 0.99 -5.98 -8.51
C ARG A 109 0.75 -7.37 -7.90
N VAL A 110 1.28 -7.66 -6.71
CA VAL A 110 0.99 -8.92 -6.01
C VAL A 110 -0.45 -8.93 -5.51
N MET A 111 -0.95 -7.75 -5.10
CA MET A 111 -2.34 -7.55 -4.68
C MET A 111 -3.31 -7.42 -5.87
N GLU A 112 -2.82 -7.42 -7.11
CA GLU A 112 -3.70 -7.37 -8.28
C GLU A 112 -4.41 -8.71 -8.51
N PRO A 113 -5.72 -8.69 -8.79
CA PRO A 113 -6.44 -9.90 -9.16
C PRO A 113 -5.88 -10.44 -10.48
N PRO A 114 -5.96 -11.76 -10.71
CA PRO A 114 -5.42 -12.39 -11.93
C PRO A 114 -5.99 -11.78 -13.22
N LYS A 115 -7.26 -11.37 -13.20
CA LYS A 115 -7.90 -10.61 -14.27
C LYS A 115 -8.03 -9.15 -13.85
N ARG A 116 -7.11 -8.31 -14.34
CA ARG A 116 -7.13 -6.87 -14.08
C ARG A 116 -8.36 -6.24 -14.76
N PRO A 117 -9.26 -5.58 -14.01
CA PRO A 117 -10.35 -4.84 -14.63
C PRO A 117 -9.77 -3.62 -15.36
N SER A 118 -9.88 -3.57 -16.69
CA SER A 118 -9.29 -2.51 -17.52
C SER A 118 -9.77 -1.10 -17.18
N ARG A 119 -10.97 -0.99 -16.58
CA ARG A 119 -11.61 0.26 -16.15
C ARG A 119 -11.23 0.69 -14.73
N TRP A 120 -10.39 -0.07 -14.04
CA TRP A 120 -10.00 0.17 -12.65
C TRP A 120 -8.48 0.16 -12.48
N ALA A 121 -7.99 0.87 -11.47
CA ALA A 121 -6.59 0.85 -11.06
C ALA A 121 -6.48 0.81 -9.54
N LEU A 122 -5.44 0.15 -9.03
CA LEU A 122 -5.15 0.06 -7.61
C LEU A 122 -4.47 1.35 -7.14
N CYS A 123 -5.04 2.03 -6.16
CA CYS A 123 -4.43 3.21 -5.55
C CYS A 123 -3.40 2.79 -4.50
N CYS A 124 -2.21 3.37 -4.54
CA CYS A 124 -1.11 3.07 -3.64
C CYS A 124 -1.26 3.66 -2.23
N ASP A 125 -2.14 4.65 -2.03
CA ASP A 125 -2.36 5.24 -0.70
C ASP A 125 -3.53 4.58 0.04
N CYS A 126 -4.67 4.40 -0.63
CA CYS A 126 -5.84 3.77 0.00
C CYS A 126 -5.93 2.26 -0.22
N TYR A 127 -5.04 1.68 -1.04
CA TYR A 127 -5.01 0.25 -1.38
C TYR A 127 -6.36 -0.30 -1.90
N ARG A 128 -7.17 0.57 -2.50
CA ARG A 128 -8.47 0.22 -3.09
C ARG A 128 -8.40 0.31 -4.61
N TRP A 129 -9.14 -0.57 -5.27
CA TRP A 129 -9.47 -0.43 -6.69
C TRP A 129 -10.35 0.80 -6.88
N ARG A 130 -9.93 1.72 -7.75
CA ARG A 130 -10.69 2.92 -8.08
C ARG A 130 -10.94 3.05 -9.59
N PRO A 131 -12.06 3.66 -10.00
CA PRO A 131 -12.39 3.81 -11.42
C PRO A 131 -11.37 4.68 -12.17
N LYS A 132 -11.13 4.34 -13.44
CA LYS A 132 -10.33 5.17 -14.36
C LYS A 132 -11.17 6.13 -15.19
N ARG A 133 -12.50 6.05 -15.13
CA ARG A 133 -13.39 6.96 -15.87
C ARG A 133 -13.28 8.38 -15.30
N GLN A 134 -12.91 9.34 -16.13
CA GLN A 134 -12.72 10.74 -15.69
C GLN A 134 -13.98 11.34 -15.06
N VAL A 135 -15.16 11.05 -15.65
CA VAL A 135 -16.45 11.57 -15.18
C VAL A 135 -16.75 11.20 -13.72
N TYR A 136 -16.29 10.01 -13.27
CA TYR A 136 -16.46 9.57 -11.87
C TYR A 136 -15.80 10.54 -10.88
N TRP A 137 -14.71 11.19 -11.28
CA TRP A 137 -13.91 12.03 -10.39
C TRP A 137 -14.47 13.45 -10.22
N LYS A 138 -15.48 13.84 -11.01
CA LYS A 138 -16.14 15.15 -10.86
C LYS A 138 -16.77 15.34 -9.47
N SER A 139 -17.32 14.28 -8.87
CA SER A 139 -17.93 14.34 -7.53
C SER A 139 -16.88 14.51 -6.43
N ALA A 140 -15.73 13.85 -6.56
CA ALA A 140 -14.61 14.02 -5.65
C ALA A 140 -14.12 15.47 -5.66
N LEU A 141 -13.99 16.09 -6.83
CA LEU A 141 -13.64 17.51 -6.93
C LEU A 141 -14.63 18.40 -6.16
N LYS A 142 -15.93 18.20 -6.36
CA LYS A 142 -16.98 18.98 -5.66
C LYS A 142 -16.86 18.88 -4.14
N LYS A 143 -16.65 17.66 -3.62
CA LYS A 143 -16.48 17.42 -2.18
C LYS A 143 -15.34 18.26 -1.60
N TYR A 144 -14.15 18.19 -2.21
CA TYR A 144 -12.99 18.92 -1.68
C TYR A 144 -13.00 20.42 -2.03
N ALA A 145 -13.67 20.85 -3.11
CA ALA A 145 -13.81 22.26 -3.44
C ALA A 145 -14.73 23.00 -2.45
N ALA A 146 -15.69 22.32 -1.83
CA ALA A 146 -16.51 22.88 -0.76
C ALA A 146 -15.71 23.06 0.54
N GLU A 147 -14.71 22.21 0.77
CA GLU A 147 -13.92 22.15 2.02
C GLU A 147 -12.55 22.84 1.91
N SER A 148 -12.14 23.33 0.73
CA SER A 148 -10.77 23.82 0.48
C SER A 148 -10.76 24.94 -0.56
N SER A 149 -9.79 25.86 -0.44
CA SER A 149 -9.65 26.94 -1.43
C SER A 149 -9.31 26.39 -2.82
N SER A 150 -9.84 27.02 -3.86
CA SER A 150 -9.65 26.62 -5.27
C SER A 150 -8.16 26.52 -5.67
N ARG A 151 -7.28 27.30 -5.03
CA ARG A 151 -5.83 27.25 -5.25
C ARG A 151 -5.18 25.92 -4.83
N LEU A 152 -5.71 25.23 -3.81
CA LEU A 152 -5.17 23.93 -3.37
C LEU A 152 -5.33 22.84 -4.42
N LEU A 153 -6.41 22.93 -5.19
CA LEU A 153 -6.80 21.92 -6.18
C LEU A 153 -6.27 22.25 -7.58
N LYS A 154 -5.39 23.26 -7.71
CA LYS A 154 -4.70 23.57 -8.97
C LYS A 154 -3.95 22.33 -9.45
N GLY A 155 -4.25 21.90 -10.68
CA GLY A 155 -3.70 20.68 -11.29
C GLY A 155 -4.56 19.43 -11.14
N TYR A 156 -5.75 19.50 -10.53
CA TYR A 156 -6.65 18.35 -10.39
C TYR A 156 -6.98 17.66 -11.73
N CYS A 157 -7.24 18.44 -12.78
CA CYS A 157 -7.52 17.89 -14.12
C CYS A 157 -6.38 17.01 -14.63
N HIS A 158 -5.13 17.48 -14.49
CA HIS A 158 -3.94 16.72 -14.88
C HIS A 158 -3.81 15.39 -14.10
N VAL A 159 -4.16 15.40 -12.81
CA VAL A 159 -4.14 14.19 -11.97
C VAL A 159 -5.19 13.17 -12.42
N VAL A 160 -6.40 13.64 -12.71
CA VAL A 160 -7.48 12.80 -13.25
C VAL A 160 -7.08 12.22 -14.61
N GLU A 161 -6.56 13.05 -15.51
CA GLU A 161 -6.07 12.61 -16.82
C GLU A 161 -4.97 11.55 -16.71
N SER A 162 -3.95 11.82 -15.89
CA SER A 162 -2.85 10.89 -15.65
C SER A 162 -3.34 9.54 -15.14
N TRP A 163 -4.20 9.53 -14.11
CA TRP A 163 -4.81 8.32 -13.54
C TRP A 163 -5.66 7.53 -14.56
N SER A 164 -6.35 8.24 -15.46
CA SER A 164 -7.23 7.65 -16.47
C SER A 164 -6.50 6.98 -17.63
N ARG A 165 -5.22 7.31 -17.90
CA ARG A 165 -4.44 6.73 -19.02
C ARG A 165 -4.26 5.22 -18.89
N LYS A 166 -4.28 4.49 -20.01
CA LYS A 166 -4.13 3.01 -20.05
C LYS A 166 -2.85 2.55 -19.33
N SER A 167 -1.73 3.21 -19.63
CA SER A 167 -0.42 3.10 -18.98
C SER A 167 -0.18 4.26 -18.00
N SER A 168 -1.10 4.46 -17.05
CA SER A 168 -0.96 5.52 -16.04
C SER A 168 0.36 5.38 -15.27
N PRO A 169 1.23 6.41 -15.27
CA PRO A 169 2.36 6.49 -14.35
C PRO A 169 1.90 6.90 -12.95
N SER A 170 0.67 7.40 -12.80
CA SER A 170 0.11 7.74 -11.50
C SER A 170 -0.38 6.48 -10.79
N TYR A 171 0.14 6.30 -9.57
CA TYR A 171 -0.27 5.26 -8.63
C TYR A 171 -1.20 5.80 -7.53
N GLN A 172 -1.47 7.11 -7.50
CA GLN A 172 -2.35 7.75 -6.52
C GLN A 172 -3.68 8.13 -7.20
N CYS A 173 -4.80 7.73 -6.59
CA CYS A 173 -6.11 8.14 -7.11
C CYS A 173 -6.39 9.63 -6.81
N PRO A 174 -7.24 10.30 -7.61
CA PRO A 174 -7.55 11.72 -7.44
C PRO A 174 -8.11 12.09 -6.05
N GLU A 175 -8.89 11.20 -5.41
CA GLU A 175 -9.41 11.44 -4.06
C GLU A 175 -8.29 11.47 -3.00
N CYS A 176 -7.35 10.52 -3.05
CA CYS A 176 -6.20 10.50 -2.12
C CYS A 176 -5.27 11.69 -2.35
N TRP A 177 -5.12 12.13 -3.61
CA TRP A 177 -4.36 13.33 -3.95
C TRP A 177 -4.98 14.59 -3.33
N CYS A 178 -6.31 14.75 -3.40
CA CYS A 178 -7.01 15.87 -2.75
C CYS A 178 -6.81 15.83 -1.24
N ALA A 179 -7.08 14.69 -0.60
CA ALA A 179 -6.94 14.53 0.85
C ALA A 179 -5.49 14.78 1.34
N GLU A 180 -4.48 14.45 0.53
CA GLU A 180 -3.09 14.76 0.83
C GLU A 180 -2.85 16.27 0.82
N ARG A 181 -3.35 16.99 -0.19
CA ARG A 181 -3.18 18.45 -0.30
C ARG A 181 -3.95 19.21 0.78
N SER A 182 -5.19 18.83 1.07
CA SER A 182 -5.96 19.46 2.15
C SER A 182 -5.24 19.30 3.50
N ARG A 183 -4.62 18.15 3.78
CA ARG A 183 -3.79 17.97 4.99
C ARG A 183 -2.49 18.78 4.96
N LYS A 184 -1.77 18.76 3.83
CA LYS A 184 -0.44 19.41 3.71
C LYS A 184 -0.49 20.93 3.59
N TYR A 185 -1.58 21.49 3.08
CA TYR A 185 -1.65 22.92 2.73
C TYR A 185 -2.93 23.60 3.24
N GLY A 186 -3.87 22.85 3.84
CA GLY A 186 -5.09 23.44 4.39
C GLY A 186 -4.84 24.44 5.51
N HIS A 187 -3.74 24.28 6.26
CA HIS A 187 -3.31 25.22 7.29
C HIS A 187 -2.64 26.49 6.74
N CYS A 188 -2.25 26.51 5.45
CA CYS A 188 -1.61 27.67 4.82
C CYS A 188 -2.60 28.74 4.34
N ILE A 189 -3.91 28.55 4.57
CA ILE A 189 -4.99 29.42 4.06
C ILE A 189 -5.75 30.08 5.21
N SER A 190 -5.48 29.69 6.45
CA SER A 190 -6.11 30.23 7.67
C SER A 190 -5.45 31.52 8.18
N LYS A 191 -4.60 32.18 7.38
CA LYS A 191 -3.95 33.45 7.71
C LYS A 191 -4.25 34.48 6.64
#